data_AF-A0A6F9X288-F1
#
_entry.id   AF-A0A6F9X288-F1
#
_cell.length_a   1.000
_cell.length_b   1.000
_cell.length_c   1.000
_cell.angle_alpha   90.00
_cell.angle_beta   90.00
_cell.angle_gamma   90.00
#
_symmetry.space_group_name_H-M   'P 1'
#
loop_
_entity.id
_entity.type
_entity.pdbx_description
1 polymer ?
#
loop_
_entity_poly.entity_id
_entity_poly.type
_entity_poly.pdbx_seq_one_letter_code
_entity_poly.pdbx_strand_id
1 'polypeptide(L)'
;MKHLIPALGLLFLSGTAAMAENRSITYFRDGAVVEVEARASRGIARIAVSADAMENTLRIKPLPGTGIRQVDILPGRTANKGAAELERLQERKGRLEDRLKALATREEIFTSAAKSQSGKAPRRTKTNPDPVQSIRQGTEFAIAQLEAVYTARRTAEQEIRHINERMAAVRSTPAGADRIARVAVTPHDGRIRVRYALAGPGWLPRYDFRLNGGASAHITLYGQLPAAMAGYRLLAAPGSIDDPDDAHAVPVAAGSLARLAEYTLPVGREEPGAGLRTSFSCLLTNPQASSLPAGEADLFRNGEYLGKVRFQGISSGGSRQVSLQ
;
A
#
# COMPACT_ATOMS: atom_id res chain seq x y z
N MET A 1 11.14 -55.32 -18.64
CA MET A 1 11.88 -54.06 -18.46
C MET A 1 11.37 -53.04 -19.46
N LYS A 2 11.10 -51.83 -18.97
CA LYS A 2 10.97 -50.55 -19.68
C LYS A 2 9.65 -50.27 -20.42
N HIS A 3 8.79 -49.59 -19.67
CA HIS A 3 7.61 -48.85 -20.09
C HIS A 3 7.97 -47.75 -21.11
N LEU A 4 7.15 -47.61 -22.14
CA LEU A 4 7.19 -46.55 -23.13
C LEU A 4 6.04 -45.58 -22.79
N ILE A 5 6.37 -44.51 -22.05
CA ILE A 5 5.43 -43.47 -21.60
C ILE A 5 5.42 -42.34 -22.65
N PRO A 6 4.25 -41.82 -23.04
CA PRO A 6 4.11 -40.89 -24.16
C PRO A 6 4.55 -39.47 -23.78
N ALA A 7 5.43 -38.88 -24.59
CA ALA A 7 5.83 -37.47 -24.51
C ALA A 7 4.90 -36.62 -25.41
N LEU A 8 3.67 -36.38 -24.96
CA LEU A 8 2.79 -35.39 -25.59
C LEU A 8 1.82 -34.83 -24.55
N GLY A 9 2.29 -33.86 -23.78
CA GLY A 9 1.47 -33.26 -22.72
C GLY A 9 2.21 -32.22 -21.91
N LEU A 10 2.74 -31.18 -22.54
CA LEU A 10 3.11 -29.95 -21.82
C LEU A 10 3.14 -28.74 -22.76
N LEU A 11 1.97 -28.35 -23.27
CA LEU A 11 1.83 -27.16 -24.10
C LEU A 11 0.54 -26.41 -23.79
N PHE A 12 0.26 -26.16 -22.49
CA PHE A 12 -0.92 -25.40 -22.06
C PHE A 12 -0.76 -24.64 -20.73
N LEU A 13 0.41 -24.11 -20.40
CA LEU A 13 0.55 -23.17 -19.27
C LEU A 13 1.59 -22.09 -19.54
N SER A 14 1.18 -20.96 -20.12
CA SER A 14 1.76 -19.61 -19.89
C SER A 14 1.03 -18.54 -20.72
N GLY A 15 -0.30 -18.50 -20.63
CA GLY A 15 -1.15 -17.52 -21.32
C GLY A 15 -1.57 -16.29 -20.50
N THR A 16 -0.82 -15.89 -19.46
CA THR A 16 -1.23 -14.77 -18.57
C THR A 16 -0.28 -13.57 -18.53
N ALA A 17 0.77 -13.53 -19.37
CA ALA A 17 1.71 -12.40 -19.40
C ALA A 17 1.32 -11.24 -20.34
N ALA A 18 0.24 -11.36 -21.13
CA ALA A 18 -0.09 -10.37 -22.18
C ALA A 18 -0.84 -9.11 -21.69
N MET A 19 -1.19 -9.02 -20.40
CA MET A 19 -1.90 -7.83 -19.86
C MET A 19 -0.95 -6.71 -19.38
N ALA A 20 0.34 -7.01 -19.16
CA ALA A 20 1.31 -6.04 -18.62
C ALA A 20 2.04 -5.21 -19.69
N GLU A 21 1.87 -5.54 -20.98
CA GLU A 21 2.61 -4.88 -22.06
C GLU A 21 2.14 -3.43 -22.32
N ASN A 22 0.87 -3.15 -22.05
CA ASN A 22 0.24 -1.86 -22.37
C ASN A 22 0.23 -0.87 -21.19
N ARG A 23 0.81 -1.23 -20.04
CA ARG A 23 0.83 -0.40 -18.83
C ARG A 23 2.16 -0.54 -18.10
N SER A 24 2.87 0.56 -17.94
CA SER A 24 4.11 0.59 -17.18
C SER A 24 4.14 1.75 -16.20
N ILE A 25 4.82 1.54 -15.09
CA ILE A 25 5.13 2.58 -14.11
C ILE A 25 6.65 2.61 -13.92
N THR A 26 7.24 3.79 -14.08
CA THR A 26 8.66 4.02 -13.84
C THR A 26 8.81 4.80 -12.55
N TYR A 27 9.43 4.20 -11.55
CA TYR A 27 9.76 4.88 -10.30
C TYR A 27 11.08 5.62 -10.45
N PHE A 28 11.06 6.89 -10.06
CA PHE A 28 12.21 7.76 -9.89
C PHE A 28 12.43 7.99 -8.39
N ARG A 29 13.50 8.71 -8.02
CA ARG A 29 13.78 8.99 -6.61
C ARG A 29 12.68 9.83 -5.93
N ASP A 30 12.08 10.74 -6.69
CA ASP A 30 11.17 11.78 -6.23
C ASP A 30 9.71 11.59 -6.69
N GLY A 31 9.41 10.49 -7.36
CA GLY A 31 8.04 10.13 -7.70
C GLY A 31 7.96 8.98 -8.69
N ALA A 32 6.87 8.92 -9.45
CA ALA A 32 6.70 7.92 -10.50
C ALA A 32 6.06 8.49 -11.76
N VAL A 33 6.38 7.88 -12.90
CA VAL A 33 5.77 8.19 -14.19
C VAL A 33 4.98 6.98 -14.65
N VAL A 34 3.69 7.18 -14.91
CA VAL A 34 2.80 6.16 -15.44
C VAL A 34 2.67 6.33 -16.94
N GLU A 35 2.80 5.23 -17.68
CA GLU A 35 2.55 5.15 -19.11
C GLU A 35 1.49 4.07 -19.39
N VAL A 36 0.45 4.45 -20.13
CA VAL A 36 -0.67 3.58 -20.48
C VAL A 36 -0.96 3.72 -21.97
N GLU A 37 -0.95 2.60 -22.68
CA GLU A 37 -1.51 2.50 -24.02
C GLU A 37 -3.00 2.15 -23.92
N ALA A 38 -3.84 2.96 -24.54
CA ALA A 38 -5.28 2.80 -24.56
C ALA A 38 -5.79 2.75 -26.01
N ARG A 39 -6.68 1.79 -26.29
CA ARG A 39 -7.43 1.72 -27.55
C ARG A 39 -8.78 2.38 -27.37
N ALA A 40 -9.18 3.21 -28.34
CA ALA A 40 -10.51 3.79 -28.35
C ALA A 40 -11.58 2.77 -28.73
N SER A 41 -12.77 2.98 -28.19
CA SER A 41 -13.99 2.27 -28.60
C SER A 41 -14.96 3.30 -29.16
N ARG A 42 -15.44 3.10 -30.39
CA ARG A 42 -16.37 4.03 -31.07
C ARG A 42 -15.85 5.48 -31.10
N GLY A 43 -14.55 5.65 -31.32
CA GLY A 43 -13.87 6.95 -31.41
C GLY A 43 -13.60 7.61 -30.07
N ILE A 44 -13.82 6.93 -28.94
CA ILE A 44 -13.57 7.48 -27.61
C ILE A 44 -12.68 6.53 -26.81
N ALA A 45 -11.53 7.03 -26.36
CA ALA A 45 -10.69 6.38 -25.35
C ALA A 45 -10.97 7.00 -23.98
N ARG A 46 -11.11 6.15 -22.95
CA ARG A 46 -11.29 6.57 -21.55
C ARG A 46 -10.13 6.05 -20.73
N ILE A 47 -9.42 6.97 -20.08
CA ILE A 47 -8.24 6.65 -19.29
C ILE A 47 -8.48 7.12 -17.87
N ALA A 48 -8.36 6.17 -16.95
CA ALA A 48 -8.36 6.41 -15.51
C ALA A 48 -7.04 7.10 -15.13
N VAL A 49 -7.11 8.32 -14.59
CA VAL A 49 -5.96 9.07 -14.09
C VAL A 49 -6.01 9.03 -12.56
N SER A 50 -4.88 8.68 -11.93
CA SER A 50 -4.81 8.61 -10.46
C SER A 50 -5.16 9.94 -9.82
N ALA A 51 -5.70 9.91 -8.60
CA ALA A 51 -5.90 11.11 -7.78
C ALA A 51 -4.55 11.80 -7.48
N ASP A 52 -3.50 11.01 -7.29
CA ASP A 52 -2.15 11.48 -6.99
C ASP A 52 -1.41 12.01 -8.23
N ALA A 53 -2.08 12.14 -9.38
CA ALA A 53 -1.44 12.66 -10.58
C ALA A 53 -1.07 14.14 -10.41
N MET A 54 0.19 14.48 -10.69
CA MET A 54 0.69 15.86 -10.65
C MET A 54 -0.04 16.72 -11.70
N GLU A 55 -0.36 17.95 -11.32
CA GLU A 55 -0.98 18.92 -12.22
C GLU A 55 -0.09 19.20 -13.44
N ASN A 56 -0.71 19.40 -14.61
CA ASN A 56 -0.05 19.73 -15.87
C ASN A 56 0.97 18.70 -16.40
N THR A 57 1.05 17.50 -15.83
CA THR A 57 1.96 16.45 -16.29
C THR A 57 1.33 15.48 -17.30
N LEU A 58 0.01 15.54 -17.49
CA LEU A 58 -0.70 14.67 -18.44
C LEU A 58 -0.30 14.99 -19.89
N ARG A 59 0.31 14.01 -20.55
CA ARG A 59 0.67 14.02 -21.97
C ARG A 59 -0.05 12.89 -22.67
N ILE A 60 -0.74 13.21 -23.76
CA ILE A 60 -1.43 12.23 -24.60
C ILE A 60 -0.81 12.31 -25.99
N LYS A 61 -0.24 11.21 -26.47
CA LYS A 61 0.32 11.09 -27.80
C LYS A 61 -0.49 10.08 -28.62
N PRO A 62 -0.88 10.42 -29.86
CA PRO A 62 -1.45 9.42 -30.75
C PRO A 62 -0.38 8.41 -31.18
N LEU A 63 -0.77 7.15 -31.35
CA LEU A 63 0.07 6.15 -32.01
C LEU A 63 -0.09 6.23 -33.53
N PRO A 64 0.82 5.62 -34.32
CA PRO A 64 0.80 5.69 -35.78
C PRO A 64 -0.59 5.36 -36.35
N GLY A 65 -1.08 6.21 -37.26
CA GLY A 65 -2.41 6.07 -37.88
C GLY A 65 -3.58 6.57 -37.03
N THR A 66 -3.34 7.19 -35.87
CA THR A 66 -4.39 7.79 -35.02
C THR A 66 -4.24 9.32 -34.96
N GLY A 67 -5.35 10.05 -34.99
CA GLY A 67 -5.44 11.48 -34.72
C GLY A 67 -6.28 11.75 -33.48
N ILE A 68 -5.93 12.77 -32.71
CA ILE A 68 -6.68 13.24 -31.54
C ILE A 68 -7.55 14.42 -31.96
N ARG A 69 -8.85 14.35 -31.69
CA ARG A 69 -9.81 15.43 -32.00
C ARG A 69 -10.12 16.32 -30.80
N GLN A 70 -10.31 15.70 -29.64
CA GLN A 70 -10.72 16.41 -28.42
C GLN A 70 -10.24 15.65 -27.19
N VAL A 71 -9.89 16.40 -26.14
CA VAL A 71 -9.51 15.87 -24.83
C VAL A 71 -10.35 16.59 -23.77
N ASP A 72 -11.14 15.84 -23.02
CA ASP A 72 -11.90 16.33 -21.87
C ASP A 72 -11.44 15.61 -20.60
N ILE A 73 -11.12 16.34 -19.53
CA ILE A 73 -10.82 15.76 -18.22
C ILE A 73 -12.07 15.88 -17.35
N LEU A 74 -12.68 14.75 -17.02
CA LEU A 74 -13.92 14.68 -16.26
C LEU A 74 -13.64 14.11 -14.86
N PRO A 75 -14.39 14.51 -13.82
CA PRO A 75 -14.34 13.83 -12.53
C PRO A 75 -14.77 12.37 -12.68
N GLY A 76 -14.09 11.47 -11.97
CA GLY A 76 -14.29 10.03 -12.04
C GLY A 76 -15.64 9.62 -11.48
N ARG A 77 -16.44 8.89 -12.27
CA ARG A 77 -17.77 8.38 -11.87
C ARG A 77 -17.71 7.36 -10.72
N THR A 78 -16.53 6.82 -10.42
CA THR A 78 -16.23 5.85 -9.34
C THR A 78 -16.14 6.49 -7.96
N ALA A 79 -15.72 7.75 -7.85
CA ALA A 79 -15.68 8.49 -6.59
C ALA A 79 -17.06 8.53 -5.92
N ASN A 80 -18.12 8.75 -6.72
CA ASN A 80 -19.49 8.81 -6.20
C ASN A 80 -20.03 7.47 -5.69
N LYS A 81 -19.57 6.32 -6.21
CA LYS A 81 -20.03 5.01 -5.73
C LYS A 81 -19.37 4.62 -4.41
N GLY A 82 -18.06 4.85 -4.29
CA GLY A 82 -17.33 4.61 -3.05
C GLY A 82 -17.77 5.53 -1.92
N ALA A 83 -18.00 6.82 -2.23
CA ALA A 83 -18.54 7.78 -1.28
C ALA A 83 -19.95 7.41 -0.80
N ALA A 84 -20.86 7.04 -1.72
CA ALA A 84 -22.21 6.61 -1.35
C ALA A 84 -22.22 5.29 -0.57
N GLU A 85 -21.32 4.35 -0.88
CA GLU A 85 -21.17 3.11 -0.08
C GLU A 85 -20.65 3.41 1.32
N LEU A 86 -19.66 4.31 1.45
CA LEU A 86 -19.14 4.76 2.75
C LEU A 86 -20.22 5.44 3.59
N GLU A 87 -21.00 6.32 2.99
CA GLU A 87 -22.10 7.02 3.67
C GLU A 87 -23.15 6.02 4.20
N ARG A 88 -23.56 5.04 3.38
CA ARG A 88 -24.49 3.97 3.80
C ARG A 88 -23.92 3.10 4.92
N LEU A 89 -22.64 2.75 4.85
CA LEU A 89 -21.97 1.95 5.90
C LEU A 89 -21.87 2.75 7.20
N GLN A 90 -21.59 4.04 7.12
CA GLN A 90 -21.51 4.94 8.27
C GLN A 90 -22.87 5.14 8.93
N GLU A 91 -23.93 5.32 8.15
CA GLU A 91 -25.30 5.37 8.67
C GLU A 91 -25.69 4.06 9.38
N ARG A 92 -25.37 2.91 8.77
CA ARG A 92 -25.65 1.59 9.37
C ARG A 92 -24.88 1.38 10.68
N LYS A 93 -23.62 1.82 10.74
CA LYS A 93 -22.83 1.81 11.98
C LYS A 93 -23.49 2.65 13.07
N GLY A 94 -23.91 3.88 12.75
CA GLY A 94 -24.60 4.75 13.71
C GLY A 94 -25.84 4.10 14.32
N ARG A 95 -26.69 3.46 13.48
CA ARG A 95 -27.88 2.72 13.96
C ARG A 95 -27.53 1.55 14.89
N LEU A 96 -26.43 0.84 14.63
CA LEU A 96 -25.97 -0.25 15.48
C LEU A 96 -25.38 0.26 16.81
N GLU A 97 -24.68 1.39 16.80
CA GLU A 97 -24.18 2.04 18.01
C GLU A 97 -25.32 2.53 18.91
N ASP A 98 -26.36 3.13 18.33
CA ASP A 98 -27.55 3.53 19.08
C ASP A 98 -28.30 2.31 19.65
N ARG A 99 -28.36 1.20 18.89
CA ARG A 99 -28.89 -0.08 19.39
C ARG A 99 -28.06 -0.63 20.54
N LEU A 100 -26.73 -0.54 20.49
CA LEU A 100 -25.86 -0.95 21.60
C LEU A 100 -26.10 -0.11 22.86
N LYS A 101 -26.27 1.20 22.73
CA LYS A 101 -26.65 2.07 23.86
C LYS A 101 -27.98 1.65 24.47
N ALA A 102 -28.99 1.39 23.64
CA ALA A 102 -30.30 0.93 24.11
C ALA A 102 -30.23 -0.45 24.80
N LEU A 103 -29.40 -1.36 24.30
CA LEU A 103 -29.15 -2.66 24.93
C LEU A 103 -28.43 -2.51 26.28
N ALA A 104 -27.47 -1.59 26.40
CA ALA A 104 -26.80 -1.30 27.67
C ALA A 104 -27.76 -0.74 28.73
N THR A 105 -28.66 0.18 28.35
CA THR A 105 -29.71 0.66 29.27
C THR A 105 -30.66 -0.47 29.69
N ARG A 106 -31.02 -1.38 28.76
CA ARG A 106 -31.84 -2.56 29.10
C ARG A 106 -31.11 -3.49 30.06
N GLU A 107 -29.82 -3.73 29.86
CA GLU A 107 -28.98 -4.52 30.76
C GLU A 107 -29.00 -3.94 32.19
N GLU A 108 -28.86 -2.61 32.32
CA GLU A 108 -28.91 -1.92 33.60
C GLU A 108 -30.28 -2.05 34.29
N ILE A 109 -31.38 -1.90 33.54
CA ILE A 109 -32.75 -2.06 34.05
C ILE A 109 -32.97 -3.50 34.55
N PHE A 110 -32.61 -4.52 33.77
CA PHE A 110 -32.82 -5.92 34.16
C PHE A 110 -31.90 -6.35 35.30
N THR A 111 -30.66 -5.86 35.33
CA THR A 111 -29.74 -6.09 36.45
C THR A 111 -30.28 -5.48 37.74
N SER A 112 -30.81 -4.25 37.66
CA SER A 112 -31.42 -3.56 38.81
C SER A 112 -32.71 -4.26 39.26
N ALA A 113 -33.52 -4.74 38.32
CA ALA A 113 -34.74 -5.49 38.62
C ALA A 113 -34.42 -6.83 39.32
N ALA A 114 -33.44 -7.59 38.83
CA ALA A 114 -33.01 -8.84 39.43
C ALA A 114 -32.50 -8.64 40.88
N LYS A 115 -31.68 -7.59 41.11
CA LYS A 115 -31.20 -7.22 42.45
C LYS A 115 -32.35 -6.79 43.38
N SER A 116 -33.31 -6.02 42.87
CA SER A 116 -34.46 -5.54 43.65
C SER A 116 -35.42 -6.67 44.08
N GLN A 117 -35.57 -7.72 43.26
CA GLN A 117 -36.38 -8.90 43.59
C GLN A 117 -35.69 -9.80 44.62
N SER A 118 -34.35 -9.94 44.54
CA SER A 118 -33.58 -10.73 45.50
C SER A 118 -33.53 -10.14 46.92
N GLY A 119 -33.71 -8.82 47.06
CA GLY A 119 -33.60 -8.12 48.35
C GLY A 119 -34.89 -7.99 49.16
N LYS A 120 -36.06 -8.36 48.60
CA LYS A 120 -37.36 -8.25 49.29
C LYS A 120 -37.66 -9.51 50.09
N ALA A 121 -37.86 -9.35 51.40
CA ALA A 121 -38.28 -10.46 52.26
C ALA A 121 -39.62 -11.07 51.75
N PRO A 122 -39.71 -12.38 51.50
CA PRO A 122 -40.93 -13.02 51.02
C PRO A 122 -42.08 -12.82 52.01
N ARG A 123 -43.13 -12.11 51.61
CA ARG A 123 -44.34 -11.91 52.43
C ARG A 123 -45.53 -12.52 51.73
N ARG A 124 -46.21 -13.42 52.42
CA ARG A 124 -47.45 -14.03 51.94
C ARG A 124 -48.56 -12.98 52.00
N THR A 125 -49.23 -12.74 50.89
CA THR A 125 -50.34 -11.78 50.80
C THR A 125 -51.56 -12.43 50.15
N LYS A 126 -52.74 -11.82 50.30
CA LYS A 126 -53.98 -12.32 49.69
C LYS A 126 -53.91 -12.45 48.15
N THR A 127 -53.07 -11.63 47.52
CA THR A 127 -52.84 -11.61 46.06
C THR A 127 -51.59 -12.38 45.62
N ASN A 128 -50.70 -12.78 46.54
CA ASN A 128 -49.53 -13.61 46.28
C ASN A 128 -49.42 -14.73 47.32
N PRO A 129 -50.10 -15.87 47.09
CA PRO A 129 -50.21 -16.96 48.06
C PRO A 129 -48.91 -17.77 48.21
N ASP A 130 -48.01 -17.74 47.21
CA ASP A 130 -46.67 -18.35 47.24
C ASP A 130 -45.58 -17.35 46.76
N PRO A 131 -45.04 -16.54 47.68
CA PRO A 131 -44.05 -15.53 47.34
C PRO A 131 -42.70 -16.14 46.89
N VAL A 132 -42.39 -17.37 47.28
CA VAL A 132 -41.12 -18.02 46.88
C VAL A 132 -41.18 -18.42 45.41
N GLN A 133 -42.30 -18.99 44.96
CA GLN A 133 -42.49 -19.35 43.56
C GLN A 133 -42.52 -18.12 42.65
N SER A 134 -43.18 -17.03 43.08
CA SER A 134 -43.24 -15.77 42.35
C SER A 134 -41.86 -15.10 42.17
N ILE A 135 -41.00 -15.13 43.21
CA ILE A 135 -39.63 -14.62 43.12
C ILE A 135 -38.79 -15.46 42.15
N ARG A 136 -38.92 -16.80 42.19
CA ARG A 136 -38.22 -17.71 41.26
C ARG A 136 -38.60 -17.42 39.80
N GLN A 137 -39.89 -17.33 39.50
CA GLN A 137 -40.37 -17.02 38.14
C GLN A 137 -39.89 -15.64 37.65
N GLY A 138 -39.93 -14.61 38.51
CA GLY A 138 -39.42 -13.29 38.16
C GLY A 138 -37.91 -13.26 37.92
N THR A 139 -37.15 -14.07 38.66
CA THR A 139 -35.70 -14.20 38.52
C THR A 139 -35.34 -14.95 37.24
N GLU A 140 -36.01 -16.08 36.96
CA GLU A 140 -35.84 -16.84 35.72
C GLU A 140 -36.17 -15.99 34.48
N PHE A 141 -37.24 -15.20 34.54
CA PHE A 141 -37.58 -14.25 33.48
C PHE A 141 -36.50 -13.19 33.27
N ALA A 142 -35.98 -12.59 34.35
CA ALA A 142 -34.92 -11.59 34.26
C ALA A 142 -33.62 -12.17 33.69
N ILE A 143 -33.26 -13.40 34.06
CA ILE A 143 -32.08 -14.11 33.53
C ILE A 143 -32.24 -14.36 32.02
N ALA A 144 -33.38 -14.88 31.58
CA ALA A 144 -33.65 -15.12 30.16
C ALA A 144 -33.60 -13.82 29.33
N GLN A 145 -34.10 -12.71 29.88
CA GLN A 145 -33.99 -11.39 29.22
C GLN A 145 -32.54 -10.89 29.15
N LEU A 146 -31.75 -11.10 30.20
CA LEU A 146 -30.32 -10.74 30.20
C LEU A 146 -29.54 -11.56 29.18
N GLU A 147 -29.78 -12.87 29.06
CA GLU A 147 -29.16 -13.73 28.05
C GLU A 147 -29.48 -13.27 26.63
N ALA A 148 -30.74 -12.88 26.37
CA ALA A 148 -31.15 -12.30 25.09
C ALA A 148 -30.44 -10.97 24.80
N VAL A 149 -30.28 -10.10 25.81
CA VAL A 149 -29.54 -8.84 25.71
C VAL A 149 -28.06 -9.07 25.39
N TYR A 150 -27.40 -9.99 26.09
CA TYR A 150 -25.99 -10.32 25.82
C TYR A 150 -25.78 -10.90 24.42
N THR A 151 -26.68 -11.78 23.97
CA THR A 151 -26.62 -12.35 22.61
C THR A 151 -26.80 -11.27 21.54
N ALA A 152 -27.78 -10.38 21.73
CA ALA A 152 -28.01 -9.26 20.82
C ALA A 152 -26.83 -8.27 20.79
N ARG A 153 -26.21 -8.00 21.95
CA ARG A 153 -25.04 -7.15 22.08
C ARG A 153 -23.84 -7.73 21.33
N ARG A 154 -23.54 -9.01 21.54
CA ARG A 154 -22.45 -9.71 20.84
C ARG A 154 -22.60 -9.69 19.33
N THR A 155 -23.83 -9.88 18.85
CA THR A 155 -24.15 -9.83 17.41
C THR A 155 -23.92 -8.42 16.84
N ALA A 156 -24.39 -7.39 17.53
CA ALA A 156 -24.19 -6.01 17.10
C ALA A 156 -22.71 -5.60 17.10
N GLU A 157 -21.92 -6.02 18.10
CA GLU A 157 -20.47 -5.79 18.14
C GLU A 157 -19.74 -6.47 16.96
N GLN A 158 -20.13 -7.70 16.60
CA GLN A 158 -19.58 -8.41 15.44
C GLN A 158 -19.93 -7.70 14.12
N GLU A 159 -21.18 -7.25 13.96
CA GLU A 159 -21.58 -6.49 12.77
C GLU A 159 -20.81 -5.17 12.65
N ILE A 160 -20.58 -4.45 13.76
CA ILE A 160 -19.77 -3.23 13.75
C ILE A 160 -18.33 -3.53 13.32
N ARG A 161 -17.73 -4.62 13.80
CA ARG A 161 -16.38 -5.03 13.34
C ARG A 161 -16.37 -5.30 11.84
N HIS A 162 -17.34 -6.06 11.34
CA HIS A 162 -17.44 -6.35 9.91
C HIS A 162 -17.67 -5.09 9.06
N ILE A 163 -18.48 -4.15 9.54
CA ILE A 163 -18.67 -2.85 8.87
C ILE A 163 -17.37 -2.04 8.88
N ASN A 164 -16.62 -2.01 9.98
CA ASN A 164 -15.34 -1.32 10.04
C ASN A 164 -14.31 -1.94 9.09
N GLU A 165 -14.23 -3.26 9.01
CA GLU A 165 -13.39 -3.98 8.04
C GLU A 165 -13.80 -3.63 6.60
N ARG A 166 -15.10 -3.59 6.31
CA ARG A 166 -15.62 -3.19 4.99
C ARG A 166 -15.32 -1.72 4.67
N MET A 167 -15.47 -0.82 5.62
CA MET A 167 -15.09 0.59 5.46
C MET A 167 -13.59 0.74 5.23
N ALA A 168 -12.76 -0.02 5.95
CA ALA A 168 -11.32 -0.05 5.75
C ALA A 168 -10.97 -0.59 4.36
N ALA A 169 -11.64 -1.65 3.89
CA ALA A 169 -11.47 -2.21 2.55
C ALA A 169 -11.88 -1.23 1.44
N VAL A 170 -12.99 -0.50 1.61
CA VAL A 170 -13.44 0.53 0.65
C VAL A 170 -12.48 1.72 0.64
N ARG A 171 -11.87 2.07 1.78
CA ARG A 171 -10.83 3.11 1.88
C ARG A 171 -9.46 2.68 1.35
N SER A 172 -9.09 1.41 1.54
CA SER A 172 -7.81 0.84 1.13
C SER A 172 -7.82 0.36 -0.32
N THR A 173 -9.01 0.20 -0.92
CA THR A 173 -9.14 0.09 -2.36
C THR A 173 -8.59 1.40 -2.94
N PRO A 174 -7.45 1.37 -3.67
CA PRO A 174 -6.86 2.59 -4.20
C PRO A 174 -7.94 3.30 -5.00
N ALA A 175 -8.22 4.55 -4.61
CA ALA A 175 -9.27 5.37 -5.19
C ALA A 175 -9.16 5.23 -6.71
N GLY A 176 -10.07 4.46 -7.29
CA GLY A 176 -10.05 4.14 -8.70
C GLY A 176 -10.31 5.43 -9.45
N ALA A 177 -9.24 6.06 -9.92
CA ALA A 177 -9.19 7.27 -10.72
C ALA A 177 -10.22 8.34 -10.36
N ASP A 178 -9.78 9.34 -9.59
CA ASP A 178 -10.59 10.52 -9.29
C ASP A 178 -10.86 11.38 -10.55
N ARG A 179 -10.09 11.16 -11.63
CA ARG A 179 -10.26 11.82 -12.92
C ARG A 179 -10.26 10.80 -14.06
N ILE A 180 -11.13 11.02 -15.04
CA ILE A 180 -11.17 10.27 -16.29
C ILE A 180 -10.81 11.23 -17.43
N ALA A 181 -9.71 10.96 -18.12
CA ALA A 181 -9.40 11.61 -19.39
C ALA A 181 -10.22 10.92 -20.49
N ARG A 182 -11.13 11.68 -21.11
CA ARG A 182 -11.91 11.27 -22.29
C ARG A 182 -11.25 11.85 -23.52
N VAL A 183 -10.76 11.00 -24.41
CA VAL A 183 -10.05 11.40 -25.63
C VAL A 183 -10.84 10.93 -26.83
N ALA A 184 -11.32 11.87 -27.65
CA ALA A 184 -11.93 11.57 -28.94
C ALA A 184 -10.82 11.38 -29.99
N VAL A 185 -10.85 10.26 -30.72
CA VAL A 185 -9.81 9.87 -31.69
C VAL A 185 -10.40 9.48 -33.04
N THR A 186 -9.55 9.46 -34.06
CA THR A 186 -9.88 8.98 -35.42
C THR A 186 -8.69 8.19 -35.97
N PRO A 187 -8.87 6.96 -36.50
CA PRO A 187 -10.12 6.21 -36.68
C PRO A 187 -10.76 5.78 -35.35
N HIS A 188 -11.98 5.23 -35.41
CA HIS A 188 -12.81 4.93 -34.24
C HIS A 188 -12.20 3.90 -33.27
N ASP A 189 -11.18 3.17 -33.70
CA ASP A 189 -10.44 2.17 -32.94
C ASP A 189 -8.96 2.56 -32.76
N GLY A 190 -8.64 3.85 -32.98
CA GLY A 190 -7.31 4.41 -32.85
C GLY A 190 -6.72 4.19 -31.45
N ARG A 191 -5.39 4.17 -31.39
CA ARG A 191 -4.64 3.94 -30.15
C ARG A 191 -3.90 5.19 -29.74
N ILE A 192 -3.84 5.41 -28.44
CA ILE A 192 -3.15 6.54 -27.84
C ILE A 192 -2.28 6.05 -26.69
N ARG A 193 -1.19 6.77 -26.47
CA ARG A 193 -0.30 6.61 -25.33
C ARG A 193 -0.47 7.78 -24.40
N VAL A 194 -0.78 7.48 -23.14
CA VAL A 194 -0.96 8.47 -22.09
C VAL A 194 0.19 8.34 -21.12
N ARG A 195 0.81 9.47 -20.78
CA ARG A 195 1.89 9.57 -19.81
C ARG A 195 1.55 10.66 -18.80
N TYR A 196 1.72 10.39 -17.51
CA TYR A 196 1.55 11.39 -16.44
C TYR A 196 2.44 11.05 -15.24
N ALA A 197 2.80 12.06 -14.45
CA ALA A 197 3.58 11.88 -13.23
C ALA A 197 2.65 11.75 -12.01
N LEU A 198 3.09 10.98 -11.03
CA LEU A 198 2.45 10.81 -9.73
C LEU A 198 3.25 11.57 -8.67
N ALA A 199 2.56 12.39 -7.89
CA ALA A 199 3.07 12.98 -6.67
C ALA A 199 3.06 11.89 -5.60
N GLY A 200 4.22 11.60 -5.01
CA GLY A 200 4.31 10.58 -3.98
C GLY A 200 5.73 10.10 -3.76
N PRO A 201 5.93 9.19 -2.80
CA PRO A 201 7.25 8.62 -2.56
C PRO A 201 7.69 7.82 -3.80
N GLY A 202 8.87 8.17 -4.32
CA GLY A 202 9.59 7.39 -5.30
C GLY A 202 10.14 6.09 -4.72
N TRP A 203 11.18 5.54 -5.34
CA TRP A 203 11.94 4.47 -4.69
C TRP A 203 12.82 5.02 -3.57
N LEU A 204 13.07 4.20 -2.54
CA LEU A 204 13.94 4.54 -1.42
C LEU A 204 15.37 4.05 -1.66
N PRO A 205 16.41 4.88 -1.45
CA PRO A 205 17.79 4.46 -1.66
C PRO A 205 18.25 3.44 -0.63
N ARG A 206 18.82 2.33 -1.12
CA ARG A 206 19.51 1.34 -0.32
C ARG A 206 20.87 1.03 -0.95
N TYR A 207 21.90 0.89 -0.15
CA TYR A 207 23.26 0.70 -0.63
C TYR A 207 23.87 -0.58 -0.10
N ASP A 208 24.76 -1.17 -0.90
CA ASP A 208 25.78 -2.10 -0.41
C ASP A 208 27.14 -1.41 -0.49
N PHE A 209 27.80 -1.19 0.64
CA PHE A 209 29.17 -0.67 0.72
C PHE A 209 30.13 -1.82 0.93
N ARG A 210 31.01 -2.08 -0.04
CA ARG A 210 32.03 -3.13 0.02
C ARG A 210 33.42 -2.50 0.04
N LEU A 211 34.07 -2.60 1.19
CA LEU A 211 35.46 -2.17 1.39
C LEU A 211 36.37 -3.40 1.42
N ASN A 212 37.46 -3.37 0.65
CA ASN A 212 38.40 -4.49 0.57
C ASN A 212 39.77 -4.15 1.21
N GLY A 213 39.79 -3.18 2.14
CA GLY A 213 41.02 -2.71 2.81
C GLY A 213 41.96 -1.88 1.93
N GLY A 214 41.49 -1.44 0.77
CA GLY A 214 42.20 -0.54 -0.14
C GLY A 214 41.72 0.91 -0.06
N ALA A 215 42.26 1.79 -0.89
CA ALA A 215 41.90 3.21 -0.95
C ALA A 215 40.53 3.51 -1.62
N SER A 216 39.72 2.47 -1.89
CA SER A 216 38.44 2.61 -2.58
C SER A 216 37.37 1.66 -2.06
N ALA A 217 36.14 2.13 -2.04
CA ALA A 217 34.94 1.36 -1.73
C ALA A 217 34.12 1.13 -3.00
N HIS A 218 33.64 -0.09 -3.18
CA HIS A 218 32.63 -0.40 -4.20
C HIS A 218 31.25 -0.22 -3.58
N ILE A 219 30.44 0.62 -4.21
CA ILE A 219 29.10 0.97 -3.75
C ILE A 219 28.10 0.54 -4.80
N THR A 220 27.16 -0.32 -4.43
CA THR A 220 26.01 -0.62 -5.28
C THR A 220 24.79 0.11 -4.73
N LEU A 221 24.13 0.90 -5.57
CA LEU A 221 22.86 1.56 -5.26
C LEU A 221 21.70 0.68 -5.74
N TYR A 222 20.79 0.41 -4.83
CA TYR A 222 19.52 -0.20 -5.07
C TYR A 222 18.36 0.76 -4.81
N GLY A 223 17.31 0.66 -5.62
CA GLY A 223 16.02 1.28 -5.36
C GLY A 223 15.07 0.28 -4.73
N GLN A 224 14.59 0.58 -3.53
CA GLN A 224 13.46 -0.12 -2.94
C GLN A 224 12.16 0.54 -3.41
N LEU A 225 11.44 -0.15 -4.29
CA LEU A 225 10.18 0.35 -4.84
C LEU A 225 9.05 0.24 -3.79
N PRO A 226 8.06 1.14 -3.82
CA PRO A 226 6.84 0.98 -3.04
C PRO A 226 6.03 -0.23 -3.51
N ALA A 227 4.96 -0.56 -2.79
CA ALA A 227 4.10 -1.69 -3.11
C ALA A 227 3.64 -1.64 -4.58
N ALA A 228 3.76 -2.79 -5.26
CA ALA A 228 3.50 -2.90 -6.69
C ALA A 228 2.04 -2.53 -7.03
N MET A 229 1.85 -1.67 -8.02
CA MET A 229 0.52 -1.46 -8.62
C MET A 229 0.16 -2.69 -9.47
N ALA A 230 -0.91 -3.38 -9.09
CA ALA A 230 -1.37 -4.57 -9.80
C ALA A 230 -1.64 -4.26 -11.29
N GLY A 231 -1.13 -5.12 -12.18
CA GLY A 231 -1.33 -5.00 -13.62
C GLY A 231 -0.45 -3.97 -14.34
N TYR A 232 0.56 -3.41 -13.67
CA TYR A 232 1.59 -2.56 -14.30
C TYR A 232 2.93 -3.28 -14.37
N ARG A 233 3.65 -3.09 -15.48
CA ARG A 233 5.08 -3.38 -15.56
C ARG A 233 5.85 -2.36 -14.71
N LEU A 234 6.61 -2.83 -13.73
CA LEU A 234 7.41 -1.97 -12.87
C LEU A 234 8.79 -1.74 -13.48
N LEU A 235 9.17 -0.46 -13.55
CA LEU A 235 10.48 -0.01 -13.97
C LEU A 235 11.05 0.92 -12.88
N ALA A 236 12.37 1.02 -12.77
CA ALA A 236 13.01 1.98 -11.88
C ALA A 236 14.19 2.66 -12.58
N ALA A 237 14.34 3.96 -12.35
CA ALA A 237 15.42 4.78 -12.89
C ALA A 237 16.20 5.45 -11.74
N PRO A 238 17.55 5.56 -11.81
CA PRO A 238 18.39 6.15 -10.76
C PRO A 238 18.17 7.66 -10.56
N GLY A 239 17.61 8.35 -11.54
CA GLY A 239 17.45 9.80 -11.54
C GLY A 239 16.21 10.34 -10.83
N SER A 240 16.02 11.65 -10.99
CA SER A 240 14.80 12.39 -10.67
C SER A 240 13.88 12.43 -11.89
N ILE A 241 12.58 12.64 -11.69
CA ILE A 241 11.62 12.87 -12.79
C ILE A 241 12.03 14.07 -13.66
N ASP A 242 12.64 15.08 -13.04
CA ASP A 242 13.03 16.33 -13.72
C ASP A 242 14.33 16.19 -14.51
N ASP A 243 15.05 15.06 -14.35
CA ASP A 243 16.31 14.80 -15.03
C ASP A 243 16.13 13.69 -16.10
N PRO A 244 15.94 14.07 -17.38
CA PRO A 244 15.70 13.12 -18.45
C PRO A 244 16.96 12.36 -18.88
N ASP A 245 18.16 12.81 -18.51
CA ASP A 245 19.42 12.21 -18.98
C ASP A 245 19.79 10.93 -18.19
N ASP A 246 19.29 10.79 -16.96
CA ASP A 246 19.48 9.62 -16.09
C ASP A 246 18.34 8.56 -16.21
N ALA A 247 17.54 8.63 -17.27
CA ALA A 247 16.27 7.92 -17.40
C ALA A 247 16.36 6.47 -17.90
N HIS A 248 17.51 5.80 -17.82
CA HIS A 248 17.61 4.37 -18.18
C HIS A 248 16.85 3.51 -17.17
N ALA A 249 15.57 3.29 -17.47
CA ALA A 249 14.66 2.55 -16.61
C ALA A 249 14.91 1.03 -16.74
N VAL A 250 15.20 0.38 -15.62
CA VAL A 250 15.43 -1.06 -15.53
C VAL A 250 14.14 -1.77 -15.09
N PRO A 251 13.73 -2.89 -15.70
CA PRO A 251 12.58 -3.66 -15.24
C PRO A 251 12.83 -4.30 -13.89
N VAL A 252 11.82 -4.25 -13.01
CA VAL A 252 11.91 -4.71 -11.62
C VAL A 252 10.79 -5.70 -11.32
N ALA A 253 11.10 -6.79 -10.63
CA ALA A 253 10.08 -7.71 -10.15
C ALA A 253 9.41 -7.13 -8.89
N ALA A 254 8.10 -7.37 -8.73
CA ALA A 254 7.38 -6.94 -7.53
C ALA A 254 8.06 -7.50 -6.26
N GLY A 255 8.36 -6.61 -5.30
CA GLY A 255 9.02 -6.97 -4.04
C GLY A 255 10.54 -7.16 -4.13
N SER A 256 11.16 -6.95 -5.30
CA SER A 256 12.62 -6.99 -5.46
C SER A 256 13.26 -5.60 -5.32
N LEU A 257 14.54 -5.57 -4.94
CA LEU A 257 15.38 -4.37 -5.02
C LEU A 257 15.86 -4.18 -6.47
N ALA A 258 15.67 -3.00 -7.02
CA ALA A 258 16.19 -2.66 -8.34
C ALA A 258 17.65 -2.26 -8.22
N ARG A 259 18.58 -2.93 -8.90
CA ARG A 259 19.98 -2.47 -8.97
C ARG A 259 20.06 -1.29 -9.94
N LEU A 260 20.33 -0.10 -9.42
CA LEU A 260 20.21 1.16 -10.19
C LEU A 260 21.55 1.70 -10.66
N ALA A 261 22.60 1.60 -9.84
CA ALA A 261 23.92 2.10 -10.19
C ALA A 261 25.03 1.44 -9.39
N GLU A 262 26.26 1.55 -9.89
CA GLU A 262 27.48 1.12 -9.23
C GLU A 262 28.50 2.25 -9.24
N TYR A 263 29.16 2.46 -8.11
CA TYR A 263 30.15 3.51 -7.92
C TYR A 263 31.41 2.93 -7.30
N THR A 264 32.56 3.50 -7.66
CA THR A 264 33.81 3.30 -6.94
C THR A 264 34.22 4.64 -6.35
N LEU A 265 34.18 4.73 -5.02
CA LEU A 265 34.49 5.96 -4.30
C LEU A 265 35.83 5.84 -3.57
N PRO A 266 36.68 6.88 -3.59
CA PRO A 266 37.85 6.95 -2.73
C PRO A 266 37.47 6.88 -1.25
N VAL A 267 38.22 6.06 -0.52
CA VAL A 267 38.12 5.89 0.94
C VAL A 267 39.32 6.58 1.59
N GLY A 268 39.04 7.58 2.43
CA GLY A 268 39.99 8.13 3.37
C GLY A 268 39.87 7.45 4.74
N ARG A 269 40.95 7.56 5.53
CA ARG A 269 41.09 7.19 6.95
C ARG A 269 40.06 6.17 7.45
N GLU A 270 40.37 4.89 7.28
CA GLU A 270 39.62 3.80 7.91
C GLU A 270 40.03 3.69 9.38
N GLU A 271 39.06 3.71 10.28
CA GLU A 271 39.25 3.45 11.70
C GLU A 271 38.39 2.25 12.09
N PRO A 272 38.95 1.02 12.02
CA PRO A 272 38.28 -0.15 12.55
C PRO A 272 38.29 -0.12 14.08
N GLY A 273 37.15 -0.43 14.68
CA GLY A 273 37.04 -0.61 16.12
C GLY A 273 37.85 -1.81 16.59
N ALA A 274 38.59 -1.64 17.70
CA ALA A 274 39.36 -2.71 18.34
C ALA A 274 38.58 -3.44 19.47
N GLY A 275 37.27 -3.24 19.56
CA GLY A 275 36.44 -3.72 20.67
C GLY A 275 35.59 -4.97 20.35
N LEU A 276 34.97 -5.55 21.39
CA LEU A 276 34.01 -6.65 21.27
C LEU A 276 32.71 -6.25 20.55
N ARG A 277 32.46 -4.95 20.39
CA ARG A 277 31.36 -4.40 19.58
C ARG A 277 31.93 -3.98 18.23
N THR A 278 31.25 -4.35 17.15
CA THR A 278 31.61 -3.95 15.79
C THR A 278 31.43 -2.45 15.64
N SER A 279 32.52 -1.69 15.80
CA SER A 279 32.56 -0.28 15.41
C SER A 279 33.46 -0.10 14.20
N PHE A 280 33.05 0.79 13.31
CA PHE A 280 33.78 1.06 12.07
C PHE A 280 33.52 2.49 11.65
N SER A 281 34.55 3.20 11.19
CA SER A 281 34.32 4.44 10.47
C SER A 281 35.27 4.61 9.28
N CYS A 282 34.78 5.26 8.22
CA CYS A 282 35.59 5.66 7.08
C CYS A 282 35.09 6.97 6.49
N LEU A 283 35.95 7.67 5.74
CA LEU A 283 35.59 8.87 4.99
C LEU A 283 35.42 8.53 3.51
N LEU A 284 34.20 8.64 2.98
CA LEU A 284 33.93 8.45 1.55
C LEU A 284 33.94 9.80 0.84
N THR A 285 34.56 9.88 -0.33
CA THR A 285 34.53 11.09 -1.19
C THR A 285 33.80 10.77 -2.48
N ASN A 286 32.89 11.65 -2.91
CA ASN A 286 32.16 11.51 -4.15
C ASN A 286 32.80 12.36 -5.26
N PRO A 287 33.59 11.77 -6.18
CA PRO A 287 34.18 12.53 -7.28
C PRO A 287 33.20 12.71 -8.46
N GLN A 288 32.02 12.09 -8.42
CA GLN A 288 31.06 12.11 -9.52
C GLN A 288 30.33 13.46 -9.57
N ALA A 289 29.85 13.81 -10.76
CA ALA A 289 29.05 15.02 -10.98
C ALA A 289 27.66 14.94 -10.33
N SER A 290 27.15 13.73 -10.08
CA SER A 290 25.85 13.50 -9.45
C SER A 290 25.97 13.28 -7.94
N SER A 291 24.97 13.75 -7.20
CA SER A 291 24.88 13.53 -5.76
C SER A 291 24.38 12.12 -5.44
N LEU A 292 24.97 11.48 -4.43
CA LEU A 292 24.46 10.22 -3.87
C LEU A 292 23.38 10.53 -2.81
N PRO A 293 22.13 10.09 -2.98
CA PRO A 293 21.06 10.40 -2.04
C PRO A 293 21.21 9.69 -0.68
N ALA A 294 20.61 10.26 0.36
CA ALA A 294 20.56 9.63 1.68
C ALA A 294 19.72 8.34 1.65
N GLY A 295 20.08 7.36 2.48
CA GLY A 295 19.41 6.06 2.51
C GLY A 295 19.96 5.12 3.58
N GLU A 296 19.63 3.84 3.46
CA GLU A 296 20.21 2.79 4.29
C GLU A 296 21.37 2.12 3.56
N ALA A 297 22.43 1.72 4.26
CA ALA A 297 23.54 1.00 3.67
C ALA A 297 23.88 -0.26 4.47
N ASP A 298 24.04 -1.38 3.78
CA ASP A 298 24.64 -2.61 4.28
C ASP A 298 26.17 -2.50 4.10
N LEU A 299 26.92 -2.62 5.19
CA LEU A 299 28.37 -2.42 5.22
C LEU A 299 29.10 -3.77 5.26
N PHE A 300 30.00 -3.97 4.31
CA PHE A 300 30.85 -5.14 4.19
C PHE A 300 32.33 -4.72 4.16
N ARG A 301 33.17 -5.45 4.88
CA ARG A 301 34.63 -5.28 4.85
C ARG A 301 35.33 -6.61 4.63
N ASN A 302 36.18 -6.72 3.61
CA ASN A 302 36.91 -7.95 3.25
C ASN A 302 35.98 -9.18 3.12
N GLY A 303 34.76 -8.97 2.63
CA GLY A 303 33.74 -10.01 2.52
C GLY A 303 32.92 -10.28 3.78
N GLU A 304 33.31 -9.75 4.94
CA GLU A 304 32.57 -9.84 6.19
C GLU A 304 31.48 -8.77 6.27
N TYR A 305 30.26 -9.15 6.65
CA TYR A 305 29.18 -8.20 6.90
C TYR A 305 29.33 -7.59 8.30
N LEU A 306 29.44 -6.26 8.36
CA LEU A 306 29.65 -5.52 9.62
C LEU A 306 28.35 -5.02 10.24
N GLY A 307 27.36 -4.65 9.41
CA GLY A 307 26.08 -4.13 9.90
C GLY A 307 25.38 -3.16 8.96
N LYS A 308 24.31 -2.55 9.46
CA LYS A 308 23.53 -1.51 8.77
C LYS A 308 23.91 -0.13 9.29
N VAL A 309 24.07 0.82 8.38
CA VAL A 309 24.29 2.23 8.70
C VAL A 309 23.29 3.13 7.99
N ARG A 310 22.93 4.24 8.63
CA ARG A 310 22.15 5.30 7.99
C ARG A 310 23.09 6.21 7.22
N PHE A 311 23.02 6.17 5.90
CA PHE A 311 23.82 6.99 5.02
C PHE A 311 23.14 8.34 4.76
N GLN A 312 23.84 9.43 5.04
CA GLN A 312 23.29 10.79 4.92
C GLN A 312 23.40 11.38 3.49
N GLY A 313 23.91 10.60 2.54
CA GLY A 313 24.20 11.08 1.19
C GLY A 313 25.51 11.88 1.10
N ILE A 314 25.98 12.05 -0.13
CA ILE A 314 27.21 12.79 -0.47
C ILE A 314 26.93 13.63 -1.71
N SER A 315 27.06 14.96 -1.60
CA SER A 315 26.98 15.86 -2.75
C SER A 315 28.12 15.61 -3.73
N SER A 316 27.96 16.06 -4.98
CA SER A 316 29.07 16.08 -5.96
C SER A 316 30.30 16.80 -5.37
N GLY A 317 31.48 16.20 -5.50
CA GLY A 317 32.75 16.70 -4.97
C GLY A 317 32.87 16.68 -3.44
N GLY A 318 31.84 16.22 -2.72
CA GLY A 318 31.82 16.23 -1.25
C GLY A 318 32.45 14.98 -0.63
N SER A 319 32.75 15.07 0.67
CA SER A 319 33.17 13.92 1.48
C SER A 319 32.22 13.73 2.67
N ARG A 320 32.02 12.49 3.11
CA ARG A 320 31.15 12.15 4.24
C ARG A 320 31.73 10.99 5.04
N GLN A 321 31.74 11.14 6.36
CA GLN A 321 32.06 10.06 7.27
C GLN A 321 30.88 9.09 7.36
N VAL A 322 31.16 7.80 7.18
CA VAL A 322 30.23 6.71 7.41
C VAL A 322 30.70 5.99 8.66
N SER A 323 29.82 5.84 9.65
CA SER A 323 30.17 5.22 10.94
C SER A 323 29.11 4.22 11.40
N LEU A 324 29.58 3.08 11.90
CA LEU A 324 28.83 2.06 12.62
C LEU A 324 29.26 2.12 14.10
N GLN A 325 28.29 2.24 15.01
CA GLN A 325 28.50 2.31 16.46
C GLN A 325 27.85 1.12 17.17
#